data_AF-A0A4U8Z5S1-F1
#
_entry.id   AF-A0A4U8Z5S1-F1
#
_cell.length_a   1.000
_cell.length_b   1.000
_cell.length_c   1.000
_cell.angle_alpha   90.00
_cell.angle_beta   90.00
_cell.angle_gamma   90.00
#
_symmetry.space_group_name_H-M   'P 1'
#
loop_
_entity.id
_entity.type
_entity.pdbx_description
1 polymer ?
#
loop_
_entity_poly.entity_id
_entity_poly.type
_entity_poly.pdbx_seq_one_letter_code
_entity_poly.pdbx_strand_id
1 'polypeptide(L)'
;MNWRSFGINFVLIFSPNTFAGAPYTDLATLTFPAGADQAREMSLLRESAAAFPAVTSIRVKDALEAASAILAELAAAVRGASSVALLASILVLGGAVAAGQQARVHDAVVLKTLGATRGRLLAAFLYEYGLIGFATALFGVAAGAAAAYGVLRKIMDLDFIFFWREALGSAAAALILTILLGLIGTFRILGRKPGPYLRDL
;
A
#
# COMPACT_ATOMS: atom_id res chain seq x y z
N MET A 1 -15.00 17.35 11.14
CA MET A 1 -14.38 17.64 12.45
C MET A 1 -13.00 17.00 12.48
N ASN A 2 -11.96 17.79 12.77
CA ASN A 2 -10.58 17.32 12.79
C ASN A 2 -10.32 16.66 14.16
N TRP A 3 -10.42 15.33 14.24
CA TRP A 3 -10.17 14.55 15.48
C TRP A 3 -8.72 14.62 16.00
N ARG A 4 -7.84 15.35 15.29
CA ARG A 4 -6.43 15.59 15.68
C ARG A 4 -6.26 16.71 16.69
N SER A 5 -7.24 17.59 16.89
CA SER A 5 -7.16 18.59 17.96
C SER A 5 -7.71 17.99 19.25
N PHE A 6 -6.82 17.53 20.12
CA PHE A 6 -7.14 17.12 21.50
C PHE A 6 -7.49 18.31 22.42
N GLY A 7 -8.02 19.39 21.84
CA GLY A 7 -8.53 20.53 22.59
C GLY A 7 -9.97 20.28 23.03
N ILE A 8 -10.35 20.83 24.18
CA ILE A 8 -11.74 20.93 24.61
C ILE A 8 -12.45 21.83 23.58
N ASN A 9 -13.20 21.22 22.65
CA ASN A 9 -13.81 21.89 21.49
C ASN A 9 -15.30 22.23 21.70
N PHE A 10 -15.76 22.32 22.95
CA PHE A 10 -17.11 22.74 23.28
C PHE A 10 -17.06 23.95 24.21
N VAL A 11 -17.78 25.01 23.85
CA VAL A 11 -18.00 26.18 24.69
C VAL A 11 -19.45 26.14 25.12
N LEU A 12 -19.69 26.02 26.43
CA LEU A 12 -21.02 26.07 27.01
C LEU A 12 -21.15 27.41 27.75
N ILE A 13 -22.16 28.20 27.40
CA ILE A 13 -22.46 29.48 28.05
C ILE A 13 -23.56 29.23 29.09
N PHE A 14 -23.28 29.55 30.35
CA PHE A 14 -24.21 29.39 31.46
C PHE A 14 -24.48 30.72 32.15
N SER A 15 -25.63 30.83 32.83
CA SER A 15 -25.94 32.01 33.65
C SER A 15 -25.08 32.01 34.92
N PRO A 16 -24.72 33.18 35.48
CA PRO A 16 -23.71 33.30 36.56
C PRO A 16 -23.99 32.45 37.81
N ASN A 17 -25.25 32.11 38.08
CA ASN A 17 -25.68 31.38 39.27
C ASN A 17 -25.93 29.88 39.04
N THR A 18 -25.74 29.35 37.83
CA THR A 18 -26.12 27.96 37.49
C THR A 18 -25.27 26.90 38.20
N PHE A 19 -24.08 27.24 38.71
CA PHE A 19 -23.16 26.28 39.37
C PHE A 19 -22.72 26.69 40.78
N ALA A 20 -23.45 27.59 41.45
CA ALA A 20 -23.11 27.98 42.81
C ALA A 20 -23.17 26.75 43.75
N GLY A 21 -22.01 26.21 44.10
CA GLY A 21 -21.87 25.05 45.00
C GLY A 21 -21.85 23.67 44.33
N ALA A 22 -21.85 23.58 42.99
CA ALA A 22 -21.74 22.30 42.29
C ALA A 22 -20.28 21.80 42.30
N PRO A 23 -20.00 20.53 42.67
CA PRO A 23 -18.67 19.95 42.52
C PRO A 23 -18.26 19.98 41.04
N TYR A 24 -17.14 20.63 40.72
CA TYR A 24 -16.58 20.68 39.38
C TYR A 24 -15.24 19.93 39.33
N THR A 25 -14.91 19.39 38.16
CA THR A 25 -13.65 18.69 37.91
C THR A 25 -12.95 19.40 36.76
N ASP A 26 -11.75 19.92 37.01
CA ASP A 26 -10.94 20.56 35.99
C ASP A 26 -10.16 19.51 35.20
N LEU A 27 -10.25 19.59 33.87
CA LEU A 27 -9.52 18.74 32.93
C LEU A 27 -8.49 19.58 32.19
N ALA A 28 -7.22 19.24 32.35
CA ALA A 28 -6.11 19.86 31.64
C ALA A 28 -5.36 18.81 30.83
N THR A 29 -5.11 19.11 29.55
CA THR A 29 -4.30 18.26 28.68
C THR A 29 -2.93 18.89 28.52
N LEU A 30 -1.87 18.13 28.86
CA LEU A 30 -0.49 18.55 28.67
C LEU A 30 0.09 17.78 27.49
N THR A 31 0.71 18.50 26.56
CA THR A 31 1.40 17.92 25.41
C THR A 31 2.71 18.64 25.23
N PHE A 32 3.78 17.88 24.99
CA PHE A 32 5.09 18.43 24.66
C PHE A 32 5.14 18.74 23.16
N PRO A 33 5.37 20.00 22.75
CA PRO A 33 5.33 20.41 21.34
C PRO A 33 6.34 19.65 20.45
N ALA A 34 7.45 19.19 21.01
CA ALA A 34 8.50 18.46 20.32
C ALA A 34 8.62 16.98 20.74
N GLY A 35 7.64 16.47 21.50
CA GLY A 35 7.76 15.23 22.25
C GLY A 35 8.61 15.41 23.52
N ALA A 36 8.29 14.67 24.58
CA ALA A 36 9.12 14.63 25.79
C ALA A 36 9.98 13.38 25.81
N ASP A 37 11.18 13.54 26.37
CA ASP A 37 11.98 12.45 26.85
C ASP A 37 11.21 11.70 27.96
N GLN A 38 11.19 10.36 27.91
CA GLN A 38 10.35 9.54 28.78
C GLN A 38 10.64 9.80 30.26
N ALA A 39 11.90 10.06 30.61
CA ALA A 39 12.31 10.41 31.97
C ALA A 39 11.69 11.71 32.46
N ARG A 40 11.57 12.72 31.58
CA ARG A 40 11.02 14.05 31.89
C ARG A 40 9.49 14.03 31.97
N GLU A 41 8.84 13.21 31.16
CA GLU A 41 7.40 12.94 31.25
C GLU A 41 7.06 12.22 32.58
N MET A 42 7.86 11.21 32.93
CA MET A 42 7.68 10.45 34.17
C MET A 42 7.99 11.25 35.43
N SER A 43 8.99 12.14 35.40
CA SER A 43 9.28 13.03 36.54
C SER A 43 8.12 13.98 36.78
N LEU A 44 7.58 14.60 35.73
CA LEU A 44 6.42 15.49 35.83
C LEU A 44 5.17 14.77 36.33
N LEU A 45 4.92 13.53 35.90
CA LEU A 45 3.80 12.73 36.42
C LEU A 45 3.96 12.43 37.91
N ARG A 46 5.17 12.08 38.36
CA ARG A 46 5.45 11.82 39.78
C ARG A 46 5.34 13.10 40.62
N GLU A 47 5.91 14.21 40.16
CA GLU A 47 5.84 15.51 40.83
C GLU A 47 4.39 16.00 40.92
N SER A 48 3.60 15.83 39.86
CA SER A 48 2.18 16.19 39.85
C SER A 48 1.36 15.32 40.81
N ALA A 49 1.60 14.01 40.84
CA ALA A 49 0.94 13.09 41.77
C ALA A 49 1.33 13.38 43.24
N ALA A 50 2.57 13.80 43.50
CA ALA A 50 3.05 14.17 44.83
C ALA A 50 2.48 15.52 45.31
N ALA A 51 2.43 16.53 44.43
CA ALA A 51 1.93 17.86 44.75
C ALA A 51 0.39 17.92 44.80
N PHE A 52 -0.30 17.10 43.99
CA PHE A 52 -1.76 17.09 43.87
C PHE A 52 -2.30 15.65 43.88
N PRO A 53 -2.34 14.98 45.05
CA PRO A 53 -2.80 13.59 45.16
C PRO A 53 -4.28 13.37 44.80
N ALA A 54 -5.08 14.44 44.73
CA ALA A 54 -6.46 14.39 44.25
C ALA A 54 -6.58 14.42 42.70
N VAL A 55 -5.48 14.64 41.97
CA VAL A 55 -5.46 14.69 40.50
C VAL A 55 -5.11 13.32 39.93
N THR A 56 -6.00 12.78 39.10
CA THR A 56 -5.73 11.52 38.37
C THR A 56 -5.05 11.82 37.04
N SER A 57 -3.79 11.43 36.89
CA SER A 57 -3.05 11.56 35.63
C SER A 57 -3.23 10.33 34.74
N ILE A 58 -3.70 10.49 33.51
CA ILE A 58 -3.89 9.40 32.53
C ILE A 58 -2.92 9.58 31.36
N ARG A 59 -2.10 8.56 31.09
CA ARG A 59 -1.14 8.57 29.96
C ARG A 59 -1.79 8.06 28.69
N VAL A 60 -2.31 8.98 27.88
CA VAL A 60 -2.88 8.65 26.56
C VAL A 60 -1.82 8.09 25.60
N LYS A 61 -0.54 8.46 25.78
CA LYS A 61 0.59 7.96 25.00
C LYS A 61 0.73 6.43 25.00
N ASP A 62 0.61 5.80 26.17
CA ASP A 62 0.79 4.35 26.30
C ASP A 62 -0.28 3.59 25.51
N ALA A 63 -1.52 4.08 25.51
CA ALA A 63 -2.61 3.51 24.72
C ALA A 63 -2.37 3.67 23.21
N LEU A 64 -1.81 4.81 22.78
CA LEU A 64 -1.47 5.04 21.37
C LEU A 64 -0.29 4.18 20.90
N GLU A 65 0.71 3.97 21.76
CA GLU A 65 1.85 3.08 21.47
C GLU A 65 1.37 1.63 21.33
N ALA A 66 0.52 1.15 22.23
CA ALA A 66 -0.07 -0.18 22.13
C ALA A 66 -0.90 -0.35 20.83
N ALA A 67 -1.75 0.61 20.50
CA ALA A 67 -2.51 0.58 19.25
C ALA A 67 -1.60 0.59 18.01
N SER A 68 -0.54 1.40 18.03
CA SER A 68 0.44 1.49 16.94
C SER A 68 1.22 0.18 16.77
N ALA A 69 1.55 -0.50 17.87
CA ALA A 69 2.22 -1.80 17.83
C ALA A 69 1.35 -2.87 17.16
N ILE A 70 0.06 -2.95 17.50
CA ILE A 70 -0.89 -3.88 16.88
C ILE A 70 -1.00 -3.59 15.36
N LEU A 71 -1.10 -2.32 14.97
CA LEU A 71 -1.14 -1.92 13.57
C LEU A 71 0.15 -2.31 12.82
N ALA A 72 1.31 -2.19 13.49
CA ALA A 72 2.58 -2.59 12.91
C ALA A 72 2.68 -4.12 12.71
N GLU A 73 2.21 -4.92 13.66
CA GLU A 73 2.15 -6.38 13.53
C GLU A 73 1.22 -6.82 12.39
N LEU A 74 0.03 -6.20 12.29
CA LEU A 74 -0.89 -6.44 11.18
C LEU A 74 -0.25 -6.09 9.83
N ALA A 75 0.43 -4.94 9.75
CA ALA A 75 1.14 -4.55 8.54
C ALA A 75 2.26 -5.53 8.18
N ALA A 76 2.99 -6.04 9.17
CA ALA A 76 4.01 -7.06 8.98
C ALA A 76 3.41 -8.38 8.46
N ALA A 77 2.28 -8.83 9.04
CA ALA A 77 1.57 -10.02 8.59
C ALA A 77 1.08 -9.89 7.14
N VAL A 78 0.47 -8.75 6.79
CA VAL A 78 0.02 -8.47 5.41
C VAL A 78 1.20 -8.43 4.43
N ARG A 79 2.33 -7.82 4.80
CA ARG A 79 3.55 -7.83 3.99
C ARG A 79 4.10 -9.25 3.81
N GLY A 80 4.08 -10.08 4.86
CA GLY A 80 4.46 -11.48 4.79
C GLY A 80 3.56 -12.30 3.85
N ALA A 81 2.24 -12.16 3.96
CA ALA A 81 1.30 -12.82 3.05
C ALA A 81 1.49 -12.35 1.60
N SER A 82 1.70 -11.05 1.40
CA SER A 82 1.93 -10.47 0.08
C SER A 82 3.24 -10.97 -0.56
N SER A 83 4.32 -11.13 0.22
CA SER A 83 5.59 -11.64 -0.31
C SER A 83 5.47 -13.08 -0.81
N VAL A 84 4.76 -13.94 -0.07
CA VAL A 84 4.48 -15.32 -0.49
C VAL A 84 3.64 -15.32 -1.77
N ALA A 85 2.59 -14.49 -1.86
CA ALA A 85 1.77 -14.37 -3.06
C ALA A 85 2.58 -13.88 -4.28
N LEU A 86 3.50 -12.94 -4.08
CA LEU A 86 4.41 -12.46 -5.13
C LEU A 86 5.37 -13.56 -5.60
N LEU A 87 5.96 -14.32 -4.67
CA LEU A 87 6.83 -15.45 -5.02
C LEU A 87 6.07 -16.50 -5.84
N ALA A 88 4.85 -16.85 -5.41
CA ALA A 88 3.98 -17.77 -6.15
C ALA A 88 3.66 -17.23 -7.56
N SER A 89 3.34 -15.94 -7.67
CA SER A 89 3.06 -15.30 -8.96
C SER A 89 4.25 -15.35 -9.91
N ILE A 90 5.47 -15.10 -9.42
CA ILE A 90 6.70 -15.20 -10.22
C ILE A 90 6.92 -16.64 -10.71
N LEU A 91 6.71 -17.64 -9.85
CA LEU A 91 6.84 -19.04 -10.22
C LEU A 91 5.82 -19.45 -11.30
N VAL A 92 4.56 -19.04 -11.13
CA VAL A 92 3.48 -19.30 -12.12
C VAL A 92 3.80 -18.62 -13.46
N LEU A 93 4.24 -17.36 -13.45
CA LEU A 93 4.64 -16.64 -14.66
C LEU A 93 5.83 -17.33 -15.34
N GLY A 94 6.84 -17.76 -14.57
CA GLY A 94 7.97 -18.53 -15.07
C GLY A 94 7.52 -19.82 -15.78
N GLY A 95 6.59 -20.56 -15.16
CA GLY A 95 5.98 -21.76 -15.75
C GLY A 95 5.20 -21.46 -17.04
N ALA A 96 4.39 -20.41 -17.05
CA ALA A 96 3.62 -19.99 -18.22
C ALA A 96 4.53 -19.58 -19.39
N VAL A 97 5.61 -18.85 -19.11
CA VAL A 97 6.61 -18.47 -20.13
C VAL A 97 7.35 -19.70 -20.66
N ALA A 98 7.75 -20.62 -19.78
CA ALA A 98 8.41 -21.86 -20.19
C ALA A 98 7.51 -22.71 -21.12
N ALA A 99 6.21 -22.79 -20.84
CA ALA A 99 5.24 -23.49 -21.68
C ALA A 99 5.01 -22.78 -23.04
N GLY A 100 5.00 -21.46 -23.07
CA GLY A 100 4.73 -20.66 -24.28
C GLY A 100 5.92 -20.52 -25.25
N GLN A 101 7.09 -21.02 -24.90
CA GLN A 101 8.34 -20.80 -25.64
C GLN A 101 8.30 -21.40 -27.06
N GLN A 102 7.67 -22.56 -27.27
CA GLN A 102 7.68 -23.26 -28.57
C GLN A 102 6.76 -22.62 -29.63
N ALA A 103 5.59 -22.14 -29.22
CA ALA A 103 4.63 -21.47 -30.11
C ALA A 103 5.20 -20.14 -30.66
N ARG A 104 5.86 -19.36 -29.80
CA ARG A 104 6.41 -18.04 -30.18
C ARG A 104 7.62 -18.11 -31.12
N VAL A 105 8.35 -19.22 -31.14
CA VAL A 105 9.46 -19.42 -32.10
C VAL A 105 8.94 -19.59 -33.51
N HIS A 106 7.80 -20.28 -33.70
CA HIS A 106 7.17 -20.44 -35.01
C HIS A 106 6.69 -19.09 -35.57
N ASP A 107 5.99 -18.30 -34.78
CA ASP A 107 5.48 -16.99 -35.21
C ASP A 107 6.62 -16.02 -35.57
N ALA A 108 7.72 -16.04 -34.81
CA ALA A 108 8.88 -15.19 -35.06
C ALA A 108 9.60 -15.53 -36.38
N VAL A 109 9.62 -16.81 -36.77
CA VAL A 109 10.20 -17.25 -38.04
C VAL A 109 9.32 -16.82 -39.22
N VAL A 110 8.00 -17.00 -39.11
CA VAL A 110 7.02 -16.59 -40.14
C VAL A 110 7.00 -15.07 -40.35
N LEU A 111 7.10 -14.25 -39.29
CA LEU A 111 7.15 -12.80 -39.46
C LEU A 111 8.48 -12.30 -40.06
N LYS A 112 9.59 -13.04 -39.86
CA LYS A 112 10.86 -12.74 -40.53
C LYS A 112 10.81 -13.08 -42.01
N THR A 113 10.11 -14.14 -42.42
CA THR A 113 9.97 -14.48 -43.84
C THR A 113 9.08 -13.49 -44.61
N LEU A 114 8.18 -12.79 -43.91
CA LEU A 114 7.30 -11.75 -44.47
C LEU A 114 7.94 -10.34 -44.55
N GLY A 115 9.21 -10.17 -44.17
CA GLY A 115 9.95 -8.91 -44.42
C GLY A 115 9.68 -7.76 -43.44
N ALA A 116 9.16 -8.03 -42.25
CA ALA A 116 8.87 -6.99 -41.26
C ALA A 116 10.14 -6.25 -40.77
N THR A 117 10.17 -4.92 -40.92
CA THR A 117 11.21 -4.05 -40.34
C THR A 117 11.16 -4.04 -38.81
N ARG A 118 12.32 -4.09 -38.14
CA ARG A 118 12.45 -4.15 -36.66
C ARG A 118 11.63 -3.10 -35.91
N GLY A 119 11.49 -1.88 -36.45
CA GLY A 119 10.74 -0.78 -35.81
C GLY A 119 9.22 -0.99 -35.78
N ARG A 120 8.62 -1.50 -36.87
CA ARG A 120 7.18 -1.85 -36.88
C ARG A 120 6.87 -2.98 -35.92
N LEU A 121 7.76 -3.96 -35.82
CA LEU A 121 7.62 -5.08 -34.91
C LEU A 121 7.67 -4.62 -33.44
N LEU A 122 8.60 -3.72 -33.11
CA LEU A 122 8.71 -3.15 -31.77
C LEU A 122 7.47 -2.34 -31.39
N ALA A 123 6.95 -1.52 -32.30
CA ALA A 123 5.74 -0.72 -32.07
C ALA A 123 4.51 -1.62 -31.83
N ALA A 124 4.34 -2.69 -32.63
CA ALA A 124 3.24 -3.63 -32.46
C ALA A 124 3.27 -4.31 -31.08
N PHE A 125 4.44 -4.81 -30.65
CA PHE A 125 4.58 -5.41 -29.32
C PHE A 125 4.40 -4.41 -28.18
N LEU A 126 4.80 -3.15 -28.38
CA LEU A 126 4.58 -2.11 -27.38
C LEU A 126 3.08 -1.83 -27.17
N TYR A 127 2.30 -1.81 -28.25
CA TYR A 127 0.84 -1.67 -28.15
C TYR A 127 0.18 -2.90 -27.51
N GLU A 128 0.60 -4.11 -27.90
CA GLU A 128 0.05 -5.35 -27.34
C GLU A 128 0.31 -5.45 -25.82
N TYR A 129 1.57 -5.35 -25.40
CA TYR A 129 1.92 -5.41 -23.97
C TYR A 129 1.44 -4.18 -23.21
N GLY A 130 1.37 -3.01 -23.86
CA GLY A 130 0.80 -1.80 -23.28
C GLY A 130 -0.68 -1.97 -22.96
N LEU A 131 -1.46 -2.56 -23.86
CA LEU A 131 -2.89 -2.78 -23.65
C LEU A 131 -3.15 -3.84 -22.56
N ILE A 132 -2.38 -4.93 -22.58
CA ILE A 132 -2.46 -5.97 -21.54
C ILE A 132 -2.07 -5.40 -20.19
N GLY A 133 -0.96 -4.66 -20.11
CA GLY A 133 -0.50 -4.03 -18.88
C GLY A 133 -1.49 -2.99 -18.36
N PHE A 134 -2.11 -2.20 -19.23
CA PHE A 134 -3.10 -1.21 -18.86
C PHE A 134 -4.36 -1.85 -18.28
N ALA A 135 -4.90 -2.87 -18.96
CA ALA A 135 -6.04 -3.63 -18.46
C ALA A 135 -5.74 -4.29 -17.11
N THR A 136 -4.54 -4.87 -16.97
CA THR A 136 -4.10 -5.50 -15.71
C THR A 136 -3.97 -4.48 -14.58
N ALA A 137 -3.37 -3.31 -14.84
CA ALA A 137 -3.20 -2.26 -13.84
C ALA A 137 -4.56 -1.69 -13.40
N LEU A 138 -5.47 -1.44 -14.34
CA LEU A 138 -6.82 -0.98 -14.04
C LEU A 138 -7.57 -2.00 -13.17
N PHE A 139 -7.51 -3.27 -13.54
CA PHE A 139 -8.12 -4.35 -12.76
C PHE A 139 -7.51 -4.44 -11.35
N GLY A 140 -6.18 -4.39 -11.24
CA GLY A 140 -5.48 -4.46 -9.95
C GLY A 140 -5.86 -3.31 -9.02
N VAL A 141 -5.92 -2.07 -9.53
CA VAL A 141 -6.36 -0.91 -8.74
C VAL A 141 -7.82 -1.06 -8.33
N ALA A 142 -8.71 -1.45 -9.24
CA ALA A 142 -10.13 -1.59 -8.93
C ALA A 142 -10.39 -2.71 -7.90
N ALA A 143 -9.80 -3.89 -8.10
CA ALA A 143 -9.92 -5.03 -7.19
C ALA A 143 -9.29 -4.73 -5.83
N GLY A 144 -8.10 -4.12 -5.80
CA GLY A 144 -7.43 -3.70 -4.57
C GLY A 144 -8.22 -2.65 -3.81
N ALA A 145 -8.78 -1.65 -4.50
CA ALA A 145 -9.66 -0.64 -3.91
C ALA A 145 -10.93 -1.26 -3.33
N ALA A 146 -11.57 -2.18 -4.04
CA ALA A 146 -12.77 -2.87 -3.58
C ALA A 146 -12.47 -3.75 -2.34
N ALA A 147 -11.36 -4.48 -2.34
CA ALA A 147 -10.92 -5.27 -1.21
C ALA A 147 -10.62 -4.39 0.01
N ALA A 148 -9.85 -3.30 -0.19
CA ALA A 148 -9.54 -2.35 0.88
C ALA A 148 -10.80 -1.68 1.44
N TYR A 149 -11.74 -1.27 0.58
CA TYR A 149 -13.02 -0.73 1.00
C TYR A 149 -13.83 -1.74 1.82
N GLY A 150 -13.90 -3.00 1.37
CA GLY A 150 -14.57 -4.08 2.09
C GLY A 150 -13.97 -4.29 3.48
N VAL A 151 -12.63 -4.39 3.57
CA VAL A 151 -11.95 -4.62 4.85
C VAL A 151 -12.09 -3.42 5.79
N LEU A 152 -11.75 -2.21 5.33
CA LEU A 152 -11.80 -1.02 6.19
C LEU A 152 -13.22 -0.74 6.67
N ARG A 153 -14.22 -0.79 5.77
CA ARG A 153 -15.59 -0.40 6.13
C ARG A 153 -16.39 -1.50 6.81
N LYS A 154 -16.22 -2.78 6.45
CA LYS A 154 -17.06 -3.88 6.99
C LYS A 154 -16.42 -4.62 8.16
N ILE A 155 -15.10 -4.67 8.23
CA ILE A 155 -14.39 -5.45 9.26
C ILE A 155 -13.81 -4.51 10.33
N MET A 156 -13.22 -3.38 9.92
CA MET A 156 -12.50 -2.49 10.83
C MET A 156 -13.29 -1.25 11.28
N ASP A 157 -14.45 -0.97 10.66
CA ASP A 157 -15.25 0.24 10.87
C ASP A 157 -14.45 1.56 10.74
N LEU A 158 -13.48 1.57 9.83
CA LEU A 158 -12.64 2.71 9.52
C LEU A 158 -13.11 3.43 8.25
N ASP A 159 -12.89 4.74 8.20
CA ASP A 159 -13.14 5.52 7.00
C ASP A 159 -12.15 5.17 5.89
N PHE A 160 -12.68 4.89 4.70
CA PHE A 160 -11.88 4.59 3.53
C PHE A 160 -11.39 5.88 2.87
N ILE A 161 -10.06 6.05 2.81
CA ILE A 161 -9.42 7.17 2.11
C ILE A 161 -8.65 6.61 0.92
N PHE A 162 -9.02 7.05 -0.28
CA PHE A 162 -8.35 6.60 -1.49
C PHE A 162 -7.13 7.46 -1.84
N PHE A 163 -5.94 6.89 -1.72
CA PHE A 163 -4.68 7.55 -2.04
C PHE A 163 -4.38 7.44 -3.54
N TRP A 164 -4.94 8.35 -4.33
CA TRP A 164 -4.77 8.38 -5.79
C TRP A 164 -3.31 8.33 -6.24
N ARG A 165 -2.41 9.04 -5.55
CA ARG A 165 -0.98 9.10 -5.91
C ARG A 165 -0.29 7.75 -5.82
N GLU A 166 -0.57 7.00 -4.75
CA GLU A 166 0.01 5.66 -4.53
C GLU A 166 -0.63 4.62 -5.48
N ALA A 167 -1.94 4.73 -5.72
CA ALA A 167 -2.64 3.88 -6.69
C ALA A 167 -2.11 4.09 -8.13
N LEU A 168 -1.92 5.34 -8.56
CA LEU A 168 -1.32 5.66 -9.85
C LEU A 168 0.15 5.23 -9.93
N GLY A 169 0.91 5.42 -8.86
CA GLY A 169 2.31 4.99 -8.78
C GLY A 169 2.47 3.47 -8.95
N SER A 170 1.67 2.70 -8.21
CA SER A 170 1.65 1.23 -8.32
C SER A 170 1.13 0.74 -9.68
N ALA A 171 0.08 1.36 -10.23
CA ALA A 171 -0.42 1.05 -11.57
C ALA A 171 0.61 1.31 -12.67
N ALA A 172 1.29 2.46 -12.62
CA ALA A 172 2.35 2.79 -13.56
C ALA A 172 3.54 1.82 -13.44
N ALA A 173 3.95 1.48 -12.22
CA ALA A 173 5.00 0.50 -11.98
C ALA A 173 4.63 -0.88 -12.54
N ALA A 174 3.39 -1.34 -12.33
CA ALA A 174 2.89 -2.61 -12.89
C ALA A 174 2.89 -2.59 -14.42
N LEU A 175 2.39 -1.51 -15.04
CA LEU A 175 2.37 -1.34 -16.49
C LEU A 175 3.79 -1.39 -17.08
N ILE A 176 4.72 -0.61 -16.51
CA ILE A 176 6.13 -0.59 -16.94
C ILE A 176 6.74 -1.99 -16.81
N LEU A 177 6.49 -2.67 -15.69
CA LEU A 177 7.00 -4.01 -15.46
C LEU A 177 6.45 -5.02 -16.49
N THR A 178 5.15 -4.98 -16.80
CA THR A 178 4.55 -5.83 -17.84
C THR A 178 5.18 -5.60 -19.20
N ILE A 179 5.36 -4.34 -19.60
CA ILE A 179 5.99 -3.99 -20.88
C ILE A 179 7.43 -4.48 -20.91
N LEU A 180 8.22 -4.22 -19.86
CA LEU A 180 9.62 -4.65 -19.79
C LEU A 180 9.76 -6.18 -19.85
N LEU A 181 8.96 -6.92 -19.08
CA LEU A 181 8.99 -8.38 -19.08
C LEU A 181 8.56 -8.95 -20.44
N GLY A 182 7.51 -8.41 -21.05
CA GLY A 182 7.07 -8.78 -22.39
C GLY A 182 8.15 -8.56 -23.44
N LEU A 183 8.79 -7.39 -23.42
CA LEU A 183 9.85 -7.03 -24.36
C LEU A 183 11.12 -7.87 -24.18
N ILE A 184 11.54 -8.13 -22.93
CA ILE A 184 12.66 -9.03 -22.60
C ILE A 184 12.37 -10.45 -23.11
N GLY A 185 11.15 -10.96 -22.87
CA GLY A 185 10.71 -12.27 -23.37
C GLY A 185 10.84 -12.35 -24.89
N THR A 186 10.35 -11.33 -25.61
CA THR A 186 10.42 -11.25 -27.07
C THR A 186 11.87 -11.16 -27.58
N PHE A 187 12.73 -10.33 -26.97
CA PHE A 187 14.13 -10.20 -27.38
C PHE A 187 14.95 -11.48 -27.15
N ARG A 188 14.71 -12.17 -26.03
CA ARG A 188 15.39 -13.44 -25.71
C ARG A 188 15.02 -14.55 -26.71
N ILE A 189 13.82 -14.51 -27.28
CA ILE A 189 13.35 -15.44 -28.31
C ILE A 189 13.92 -15.06 -29.69
N LEU A 190 13.89 -13.77 -30.06
CA LEU A 190 14.39 -13.28 -31.35
C LEU A 190 15.92 -13.41 -31.53
N GLY A 191 16.66 -13.46 -30.42
CA GLY A 191 18.12 -13.58 -30.37
C GLY A 191 18.67 -15.00 -30.56
N ARG A 192 17.84 -16.05 -30.53
CA ARG A 192 18.30 -17.41 -30.86
C ARG A 192 18.44 -17.56 -32.38
N LYS A 193 19.64 -17.90 -32.84
CA LYS A 193 19.94 -18.19 -34.25
C LYS A 193 19.05 -19.36 -34.74
N PRO A 194 18.40 -19.23 -35.91
CA PRO A 194 17.47 -20.23 -36.47
C PRO A 194 18.22 -21.41 -37.12
N GLY A 195 19.20 -21.98 -36.42
CA GLY A 195 20.12 -22.99 -36.96
C GLY A 195 19.71 -24.46 -36.74
N PRO A 196 19.21 -24.88 -35.57
CA PRO A 196 19.09 -26.33 -35.31
C PRO A 196 17.79 -26.99 -35.78
N TYR A 197 16.70 -26.25 -36.01
CA TYR A 197 15.36 -26.83 -36.18
C TYR A 197 14.98 -27.22 -37.62
N LEU A 198 15.88 -27.09 -38.59
CA LEU A 198 15.69 -27.56 -39.97
C LEU A 198 16.27 -28.97 -40.22
N ARG A 199 16.66 -29.71 -39.17
CA ARG A 199 17.27 -31.04 -39.30
C ARG A 199 16.38 -32.24 -38.98
N ASP A 200 15.17 -32.02 -38.44
CA ASP A 200 14.22 -33.08 -38.10
C ASP A 200 12.84 -32.91 -38.80
N LEU A 201 12.84 -32.38 -40.02
CA LEU A 201 11.71 -32.50 -40.95
C LEU A 201 12.10 -33.40 -42.12
#